data_AF-A0AAV2MZZ4-F1
#
_entry.id   AF-A0AAV2MZZ4-F1
#
_cell.length_a   1.000
_cell.length_b   1.000
_cell.length_c   1.000
_cell.angle_alpha   90.00
_cell.angle_beta   90.00
_cell.angle_gamma   90.00
#
_symmetry.space_group_name_H-M   'P 1'
#
loop_
_entity.id
_entity.type
_entity.pdbx_description
1 polymer ?
#
loop_
_entity_poly.entity_id
_entity_poly.type
_entity_poly.pdbx_seq_one_letter_code
_entity_poly.pdbx_strand_id
1 'polypeptide(L)'
;MISVGRRIVTHFNHFGIAQEQLHKIQGELNLPEHKLMQDVSTRWNSTFYMLSRLLEQKRSIFLYLTDSNVSNLSAEQWELLDQLLKLLQPFEEITKITSSGYSCISEVIPHVATLMRYCNKEETVKFTPKLHNVRLSMQQGLNNRFAYLKDDKIFLLATILDPRFKMNFFFDHLQMEKARQYLLLEGLKTGFGGSSDESTHSSPIKKKRPEENPYTHSSF
;
A
#
# COMPACT_ATOMS: atom_id res chain seq x y z
N MET A 1 20.61 -5.78 -7.44
CA MET A 1 20.27 -6.51 -6.19
C MET A 1 18.96 -7.29 -6.29
N ILE A 2 17.82 -6.70 -6.70
CA ILE A 2 16.51 -7.40 -6.70
C ILE A 2 16.55 -8.66 -7.58
N SER A 3 17.14 -8.59 -8.77
CA SER A 3 17.34 -9.74 -9.66
C SER A 3 18.18 -10.86 -9.05
N VAL A 4 19.23 -10.51 -8.29
CA VAL A 4 20.08 -11.49 -7.57
C VAL A 4 19.28 -12.11 -6.43
N GLY A 5 18.53 -11.30 -5.66
CA GLY A 5 17.61 -11.78 -4.63
C GLY A 5 16.60 -12.80 -5.18
N ARG A 6 15.97 -12.51 -6.33
CA ARG A 6 15.09 -13.45 -7.02
C ARG A 6 15.78 -14.77 -7.33
N ARG A 7 16.99 -14.74 -7.87
CA ARG A 7 17.76 -15.96 -8.21
C ARG A 7 18.06 -16.80 -6.97
N ILE A 8 18.42 -16.17 -5.86
CA ILE A 8 18.63 -16.86 -4.57
C ILE A 8 17.34 -17.55 -4.15
N VAL A 9 16.21 -16.84 -4.14
CA VAL A 9 14.91 -17.40 -3.74
C VAL A 9 14.49 -18.55 -4.66
N THR A 10 14.65 -18.39 -5.97
CA THR A 10 14.35 -19.44 -6.95
C THR A 10 15.18 -20.70 -6.70
N HIS A 11 16.46 -20.56 -6.36
CA HIS A 11 17.32 -21.70 -6.02
C HIS A 11 16.75 -22.51 -4.86
N PHE A 12 16.43 -21.85 -3.73
CA PHE A 12 15.88 -22.54 -2.56
C PHE A 12 14.49 -23.13 -2.80
N ASN A 13 13.66 -22.49 -3.63
CA ASN A 13 12.31 -23.00 -3.91
C ASN A 13 12.30 -24.12 -4.95
N HIS A 14 13.28 -24.17 -5.85
CA HIS A 14 13.37 -25.19 -6.89
C HIS A 14 14.11 -26.45 -6.43
N PHE A 15 15.13 -26.31 -5.57
CA PHE A 15 15.92 -27.44 -5.09
C PHE A 15 15.55 -27.81 -3.66
N GLY A 16 14.81 -28.92 -3.48
CA GLY A 16 14.40 -29.41 -2.16
C GLY A 16 15.57 -29.64 -1.20
N ILE A 17 16.71 -30.10 -1.71
CA ILE A 17 17.94 -30.27 -0.93
C ILE A 17 18.43 -28.92 -0.38
N ALA A 18 18.38 -27.85 -1.19
CA ALA A 18 18.78 -26.52 -0.73
C ALA A 18 17.84 -26.01 0.36
N GLN A 19 16.54 -26.27 0.24
CA GLN A 19 15.55 -25.92 1.26
C GLN A 19 15.76 -26.67 2.58
N GLU A 20 16.04 -27.97 2.52
CA GLU A 20 16.32 -28.79 3.71
C GLU A 20 17.60 -28.33 4.41
N GLN A 21 18.65 -28.04 3.65
CA GLN A 21 19.88 -27.46 4.22
C GLN A 21 19.65 -26.09 4.84
N LEU A 22 18.84 -25.23 4.21
CA LEU A 22 18.48 -23.94 4.80
C LEU A 22 17.76 -24.11 6.14
N HIS A 23 16.82 -25.05 6.22
CA HIS A 23 16.09 -25.38 7.45
C HIS A 23 17.02 -25.89 8.54
N LYS A 24 17.97 -26.76 8.19
CA LYS A 24 18.98 -27.26 9.13
C LYS A 24 19.84 -26.12 9.68
N ILE A 25 20.35 -25.24 8.82
CA ILE A 25 21.15 -24.07 9.22
C ILE A 25 20.32 -23.11 10.09
N GLN A 26 19.03 -22.91 9.78
CA GLN A 26 18.13 -22.09 10.60
C GLN A 26 18.02 -22.65 12.03
N GLY A 27 17.81 -23.95 12.17
CA GLY A 27 17.73 -24.62 13.47
C GLY A 27 19.05 -24.54 14.26
N GLU A 28 20.19 -24.79 13.62
CA GLU A 28 21.52 -24.69 14.25
C GLU A 28 21.82 -23.27 14.75
N LEU A 29 21.31 -22.24 14.06
CA LEU A 29 21.48 -20.83 14.43
C LEU A 29 20.39 -20.30 15.36
N ASN A 30 19.39 -21.11 15.74
CA ASN A 30 18.20 -20.69 16.47
C ASN A 30 17.48 -19.50 15.79
N LEU A 31 17.41 -19.51 14.45
CA LEU A 31 16.69 -18.53 13.66
C LEU A 31 15.26 -18.99 13.38
N PRO A 32 14.33 -18.08 13.05
CA PRO A 32 13.01 -18.46 12.57
C PRO A 32 13.11 -19.37 11.33
N GLU A 33 12.45 -20.52 11.36
CA GLU A 33 12.47 -21.55 10.31
C GLU A 33 11.49 -21.21 9.17
N HIS A 34 11.75 -20.09 8.51
CA HIS A 34 10.88 -19.61 7.44
C HIS A 34 11.42 -19.95 6.05
N LYS A 35 10.53 -20.42 5.19
CA LYS A 35 10.80 -20.57 3.75
C LYS A 35 10.96 -19.20 3.10
N LEU A 36 11.80 -19.13 2.06
CA LEU A 36 11.93 -17.91 1.28
C LEU A 36 10.68 -17.64 0.44
N MET A 37 10.30 -16.37 0.35
CA MET A 37 9.08 -15.94 -0.33
C MET A 37 9.40 -15.55 -1.77
N GLN A 38 8.71 -16.16 -2.74
CA GLN A 38 8.85 -15.79 -4.14
C GLN A 38 8.09 -14.51 -4.45
N ASP A 39 8.67 -13.64 -5.27
CA ASP A 39 7.96 -12.47 -5.76
C ASP A 39 7.00 -12.84 -6.91
N VAL A 40 5.94 -12.06 -7.02
CA VAL A 40 4.86 -12.21 -7.99
C VAL A 40 4.73 -10.88 -8.73
N SER A 41 5.07 -10.88 -10.02
CA SER A 41 5.14 -9.66 -10.85
C SER A 41 3.86 -8.82 -10.86
N THR A 42 2.70 -9.45 -10.66
CA THR A 42 1.38 -8.79 -10.67
C THR A 42 1.02 -8.08 -9.36
N ARG A 43 1.79 -8.28 -8.28
CA ARG A 43 1.54 -7.66 -6.97
C ARG A 43 2.82 -7.06 -6.41
N TRP A 44 2.92 -5.74 -6.40
CA TRP A 44 4.16 -5.06 -5.99
C TRP A 44 4.62 -5.42 -4.57
N ASN A 45 3.68 -5.64 -3.63
CA ASN A 45 3.96 -6.06 -2.25
C ASN A 45 4.76 -7.36 -2.17
N SER A 46 4.60 -8.26 -3.14
CA SER A 46 5.33 -9.53 -3.16
C SER A 46 6.84 -9.34 -3.21
N THR A 47 7.33 -8.31 -3.93
CA THR A 47 8.75 -7.98 -3.98
C THR A 47 9.23 -7.46 -2.63
N PHE A 48 8.44 -6.61 -1.96
CA PHE A 48 8.77 -6.14 -0.61
C PHE A 48 8.90 -7.31 0.37
N TYR A 49 7.93 -8.23 0.38
CA TYR A 49 7.96 -9.41 1.26
C TYR A 49 9.10 -10.37 0.95
N MET A 50 9.40 -10.61 -0.33
CA MET A 50 10.56 -11.39 -0.75
C MET A 50 11.86 -10.80 -0.17
N LEU A 51 12.07 -9.50 -0.34
CA LEU A 51 13.27 -8.82 0.12
C LEU A 51 13.35 -8.80 1.65
N SER A 52 12.22 -8.58 2.34
CA SER A 52 12.14 -8.62 3.80
C SER A 52 12.53 -10.00 4.34
N ARG A 53 12.00 -11.08 3.73
CA ARG A 53 12.36 -12.46 4.09
C ARG A 53 13.85 -12.77 3.82
N LEU A 54 14.39 -12.27 2.71
CA LEU A 54 15.81 -12.41 2.41
C LEU A 54 16.71 -11.76 3.47
N LEU A 55 16.34 -10.58 3.98
CA LEU A 55 17.10 -9.94 5.05
C LEU A 55 16.98 -10.68 6.38
N GLU A 56 15.79 -11.13 6.74
CA GLU A 56 15.58 -11.94 7.95
C GLU A 56 16.45 -13.20 7.94
N GLN A 57 16.56 -13.83 6.78
CA GLN A 57 17.31 -15.07 6.58
C GLN A 57 18.75 -14.84 6.10
N LYS A 58 19.26 -13.61 6.17
CA LYS A 58 20.58 -13.25 5.63
C LYS A 58 21.70 -14.15 6.16
N ARG A 59 21.69 -14.48 7.46
CA ARG A 59 22.76 -15.27 8.10
C ARG A 59 22.73 -16.73 7.64
N SER A 60 21.56 -17.35 7.59
CA SER A 60 21.40 -18.73 7.13
C SER A 60 21.71 -18.86 5.63
N ILE A 61 21.26 -17.89 4.82
CA ILE A 61 21.62 -17.79 3.40
C ILE A 61 23.13 -17.63 3.23
N PHE A 62 23.78 -16.76 4.01
CA PHE A 62 25.22 -16.54 3.90
C PHE A 62 26.02 -17.83 4.16
N LEU A 63 25.69 -18.58 5.22
CA LEU A 63 26.34 -19.86 5.51
C LEU A 63 26.06 -20.94 4.46
N TYR A 64 24.85 -21.01 3.92
CA TYR A 64 24.58 -21.95 2.82
C TYR A 64 25.42 -21.62 1.58
N LEU A 65 25.54 -20.32 1.27
CA LEU A 65 26.18 -19.87 0.06
C LEU A 65 27.71 -19.98 0.10
N THR A 66 28.36 -20.15 1.27
CA THR A 66 29.81 -20.38 1.33
C THR A 66 30.23 -21.67 0.64
N ASP A 67 29.37 -22.69 0.69
CA ASP A 67 29.65 -24.02 0.14
C ASP A 67 28.95 -24.26 -1.21
N SER A 68 28.32 -23.24 -1.79
CA SER A 68 27.51 -23.37 -3.01
C SER A 68 28.01 -22.48 -4.15
N ASN A 69 27.78 -22.90 -5.41
CA ASN A 69 28.09 -22.11 -6.61
C ASN A 69 27.05 -21.02 -6.94
N VAL A 70 26.09 -20.75 -6.04
CA VAL A 70 25.04 -19.76 -6.26
C VAL A 70 25.57 -18.37 -5.93
N SER A 71 25.40 -17.42 -6.87
CA SER A 71 25.89 -16.05 -6.66
C SER A 71 25.17 -15.38 -5.47
N ASN A 72 25.95 -14.94 -4.49
CA ASN A 72 25.46 -14.17 -3.36
C ASN A 72 25.31 -12.67 -3.70
N LEU A 73 24.54 -11.96 -2.88
CA LEU A 73 24.54 -10.50 -2.84
C LEU A 73 25.83 -10.00 -2.18
N SER A 74 26.42 -8.93 -2.71
CA SER A 74 27.56 -8.27 -2.07
C SER A 74 27.16 -7.59 -0.75
N ALA A 75 28.13 -7.30 0.12
CA ALA A 75 27.87 -6.58 1.37
C ALA A 75 27.14 -5.24 1.12
N GLU A 76 27.54 -4.52 0.08
CA GLU A 76 26.88 -3.29 -0.35
C GLU A 76 25.45 -3.52 -0.85
N GLN A 77 25.20 -4.60 -1.60
CA GLN A 77 23.84 -4.93 -2.05
C GLN A 77 22.92 -5.28 -0.88
N TRP A 78 23.44 -5.98 0.14
CA TRP A 78 22.69 -6.24 1.36
C TRP A 78 22.36 -4.95 2.13
N GLU A 79 23.30 -4.01 2.21
CA GLU A 79 23.07 -2.69 2.81
C GLU A 79 22.00 -1.90 2.03
N LEU A 80 22.09 -1.89 0.69
CA LEU A 80 21.10 -1.24 -0.17
C LEU A 80 19.69 -1.85 -0.01
N LEU A 81 19.58 -3.17 0.20
CA LEU A 81 18.31 -3.83 0.47
C LEU A 81 17.70 -3.38 1.80
N ASP A 82 18.50 -3.24 2.85
CA ASP A 82 18.05 -2.74 4.15
C ASP A 82 17.55 -1.30 4.05
N GLN A 83 18.31 -0.42 3.38
CA GLN A 83 17.87 0.96 3.13
C GLN A 83 16.58 0.99 2.30
N LEU A 84 16.45 0.13 1.29
CA LEU A 84 15.29 0.09 0.40
C LEU A 84 14.03 -0.37 1.15
N LEU A 85 14.15 -1.39 2.00
CA LEU A 85 13.01 -1.88 2.78
C LEU A 85 12.53 -0.84 3.78
N LYS A 86 13.44 -0.16 4.47
CA LYS A 86 13.08 0.98 5.35
C LYS A 86 12.38 2.08 4.54
N LEU A 87 12.90 2.42 3.37
CA LEU A 87 12.30 3.42 2.48
C LEU A 87 10.88 3.03 2.04
N LEU A 88 10.64 1.77 1.71
CA LEU A 88 9.36 1.28 1.21
C LEU A 88 8.34 0.96 2.30
N GLN A 89 8.78 0.77 3.55
CA GLN A 89 7.91 0.31 4.63
C GLN A 89 6.63 1.17 4.82
N PRO A 90 6.70 2.52 4.89
CA PRO A 90 5.49 3.33 5.04
C PRO A 90 4.52 3.24 3.86
N PHE A 91 5.02 2.96 2.65
CA PHE A 91 4.18 2.75 1.46
C PHE A 91 3.41 1.43 1.57
N GLU A 92 4.06 0.39 2.09
CA GLU A 92 3.44 -0.90 2.32
C GLU A 92 2.35 -0.80 3.40
N GLU A 93 2.65 -0.13 4.51
CA GLU A 93 1.73 0.08 5.63
C GLU A 93 0.47 0.83 5.17
N ILE A 94 0.64 1.96 4.47
CA ILE A 94 -0.47 2.73 3.91
C ILE A 94 -1.27 1.93 2.89
N THR A 95 -0.60 1.11 2.08
CA THR A 95 -1.28 0.25 1.11
C THR A 95 -2.12 -0.80 1.82
N LYS A 96 -1.64 -1.40 2.91
CA LYS A 96 -2.43 -2.34 3.73
C LYS A 96 -3.65 -1.67 4.35
N ILE A 97 -3.49 -0.48 4.93
CA ILE A 97 -4.59 0.30 5.51
C ILE A 97 -5.64 0.58 4.44
N THR A 98 -5.20 1.07 3.28
CA THR A 98 -6.09 1.45 2.16
C THR A 98 -6.76 0.24 1.51
N SER A 99 -6.13 -0.94 1.56
CA SER A 99 -6.69 -2.19 1.05
C SER A 99 -7.65 -2.86 2.05
N SER A 100 -7.83 -2.30 3.24
CA SER A 100 -8.74 -2.84 4.24
C SER A 100 -10.20 -2.51 3.92
N GLY A 101 -11.14 -3.34 4.41
CA GLY A 101 -12.57 -3.10 4.25
C GLY A 101 -13.13 -1.89 5.00
N TYR A 102 -12.28 -1.20 5.78
CA TYR A 102 -12.64 -0.04 6.59
C TYR A 102 -11.99 1.26 6.08
N SER A 103 -11.29 1.23 4.95
CA SER A 103 -10.64 2.43 4.42
C SER A 103 -11.66 3.46 3.96
N CYS A 104 -11.41 4.72 4.29
CA CYS A 104 -12.25 5.85 3.93
C CYS A 104 -11.56 6.73 2.89
N ILE A 105 -12.34 7.29 1.97
CA ILE A 105 -11.85 8.24 0.96
C ILE A 105 -11.25 9.51 1.61
N SER A 106 -11.68 9.86 2.82
CA SER A 106 -11.12 10.95 3.63
C SER A 106 -9.64 10.76 4.00
N GLU A 107 -9.12 9.53 3.93
CA GLU A 107 -7.75 9.19 4.31
C GLU A 107 -6.76 9.38 3.15
N VAL A 108 -7.25 9.49 1.91
CA VAL A 108 -6.39 9.51 0.72
C VAL A 108 -5.47 10.74 0.68
N ILE A 109 -5.99 11.95 0.93
CA ILE A 109 -5.15 13.16 1.02
C ILE A 109 -4.14 13.05 2.18
N PRO A 110 -4.54 12.70 3.42
CA PRO A 110 -3.63 12.43 4.52
C PRO A 110 -2.52 11.42 4.20
N HIS A 111 -2.86 10.29 3.56
CA HIS A 111 -1.89 9.27 3.19
C HIS A 111 -0.86 9.79 2.18
N VAL A 112 -1.31 10.44 1.10
CA VAL A 112 -0.40 11.00 0.08
C VAL A 112 0.48 12.10 0.68
N ALA A 113 -0.10 13.00 1.49
CA ALA A 113 0.65 14.04 2.19
C ALA A 113 1.69 13.45 3.16
N THR A 114 1.33 12.39 3.87
CA THR A 114 2.22 11.69 4.81
C THR A 114 3.40 11.04 4.07
N LEU A 115 3.15 10.33 2.96
CA LEU A 115 4.20 9.74 2.14
C LEU A 115 5.13 10.81 1.53
N MET A 116 4.57 11.91 1.05
CA MET A 116 5.35 13.04 0.54
C MET A 116 6.24 13.67 1.61
N ARG A 117 5.70 13.91 2.81
CA ARG A 117 6.47 14.41 3.97
C ARG A 117 7.55 13.43 4.38
N TYR A 118 7.23 12.14 4.43
CA TYR A 118 8.17 11.07 4.74
C TYR A 118 9.35 11.03 3.77
N CYS A 119 9.11 11.11 2.46
CA CYS A 119 10.21 11.16 1.48
C CYS A 119 11.06 12.44 1.60
N ASN A 120 10.54 13.54 2.12
CA ASN A 120 11.27 14.80 2.30
C ASN A 120 11.95 14.92 3.68
N LYS A 121 11.61 14.05 4.63
CA LYS A 121 12.12 14.11 6.00
C LYS A 121 13.63 13.92 6.04
N GLU A 122 14.34 14.74 6.82
CA GLU A 122 15.80 14.63 6.95
C GLU A 122 16.24 13.25 7.47
N GLU A 123 15.50 12.68 8.41
CA GLU A 123 15.80 11.35 8.95
C GLU A 123 15.72 10.28 7.86
N THR A 124 14.76 10.38 6.94
CA THR A 124 14.67 9.51 5.77
C THR A 124 15.91 9.63 4.91
N VAL A 125 16.41 10.84 4.67
CA VAL A 125 17.66 11.04 3.93
C VAL A 125 18.85 10.38 4.65
N LYS A 126 18.91 10.50 5.98
CA LYS A 126 20.00 9.96 6.80
C LYS A 126 20.09 8.44 6.75
N PHE A 127 18.96 7.71 6.77
CA PHE A 127 19.01 6.24 6.69
C PHE A 127 18.94 5.67 5.27
N THR A 128 18.71 6.50 4.24
CA THR A 128 18.75 6.08 2.82
C THR A 128 19.78 6.83 1.96
N PRO A 129 21.05 6.99 2.41
CA PRO A 129 22.02 7.85 1.73
C PRO A 129 22.30 7.41 0.28
N LYS A 130 22.23 6.10 0.00
CA LYS A 130 22.53 5.54 -1.34
C LYS A 130 21.30 5.48 -2.26
N LEU A 131 20.12 5.86 -1.78
CA LEU A 131 18.85 5.73 -2.51
C LEU A 131 18.21 7.07 -2.89
N HIS A 132 19.03 8.12 -3.07
CA HIS A 132 18.56 9.45 -3.44
C HIS A 132 17.63 9.43 -4.67
N ASN A 133 18.07 8.79 -5.76
CA ASN A 133 17.29 8.72 -7.00
C ASN A 133 15.97 7.93 -6.85
N VAL A 134 15.97 6.89 -6.01
CA VAL A 134 14.76 6.11 -5.71
C VAL A 134 13.75 6.98 -4.97
N ARG A 135 14.20 7.71 -3.94
CA ARG A 135 13.38 8.65 -3.17
C ARG A 135 12.81 9.76 -4.06
N LEU A 136 13.61 10.37 -4.93
CA LEU A 136 13.13 11.36 -5.91
C LEU A 136 12.08 10.76 -6.85
N SER A 137 12.33 9.55 -7.38
CA SER A 137 11.38 8.86 -8.26
C SER A 137 10.06 8.56 -7.56
N MET A 138 10.10 8.22 -6.26
CA MET A 138 8.91 7.99 -5.45
C MET A 138 8.11 9.29 -5.23
N GLN A 139 8.79 10.41 -4.97
CA GLN A 139 8.15 11.72 -4.85
C GLN A 139 7.50 12.16 -6.16
N GLN A 140 8.20 12.01 -7.28
CA GLN A 140 7.65 12.30 -8.60
C GLN A 140 6.47 11.39 -8.91
N GLY A 141 6.56 10.10 -8.57
CA GLY A 141 5.46 9.15 -8.72
C GLY A 141 4.21 9.56 -7.94
N LEU A 142 4.37 9.99 -6.68
CA LEU A 142 3.27 10.49 -5.85
C LEU A 142 2.66 11.77 -6.45
N ASN A 143 3.50 12.76 -6.78
CA ASN A 143 3.05 14.01 -7.37
C ASN A 143 2.29 13.80 -8.69
N ASN A 144 2.82 12.96 -9.58
CA ASN A 144 2.22 12.74 -10.89
C ASN A 144 0.92 11.95 -10.80
N ARG A 145 0.88 10.89 -9.99
CA ARG A 145 -0.30 10.02 -9.87
C ARG A 145 -1.43 10.67 -9.11
N PHE A 146 -1.13 11.53 -8.14
CA PHE A 146 -2.12 12.12 -7.24
C PHE A 146 -2.27 13.64 -7.39
N ALA A 147 -1.78 14.21 -8.51
CA ALA A 147 -1.90 15.64 -8.81
C ALA A 147 -3.35 16.14 -8.73
N TYR A 148 -4.30 15.32 -9.17
CA TYR A 148 -5.73 15.64 -9.21
C TYR A 148 -6.34 15.89 -7.83
N LEU A 149 -5.75 15.34 -6.74
CA LEU A 149 -6.25 15.54 -5.37
C LEU A 149 -6.21 16.99 -4.92
N LYS A 150 -5.44 17.85 -5.60
CA LYS A 150 -5.39 19.29 -5.32
C LYS A 150 -6.71 20.00 -5.59
N ASP A 151 -7.50 19.48 -6.52
CA ASP A 151 -8.71 20.16 -7.03
C ASP A 151 -9.97 19.30 -6.94
N ASP A 152 -9.83 17.98 -6.71
CA ASP A 152 -10.96 17.08 -6.65
C ASP A 152 -11.86 17.32 -5.42
N LYS A 153 -13.05 17.84 -5.70
CA LYS A 153 -14.06 18.19 -4.70
C LYS A 153 -14.39 17.04 -3.74
N ILE A 154 -14.49 15.80 -4.23
CA ILE A 154 -14.92 14.67 -3.39
C ILE A 154 -13.87 14.38 -2.33
N PHE A 155 -12.59 14.30 -2.73
CA PHE A 155 -11.49 14.05 -1.78
C PHE A 155 -11.31 15.21 -0.81
N LEU A 156 -11.44 16.45 -1.28
CA LEU A 156 -11.33 17.65 -0.44
C LEU A 156 -12.44 17.70 0.62
N LEU A 157 -13.70 17.48 0.21
CA LEU A 157 -14.85 17.45 1.12
C LEU A 157 -14.79 16.28 2.11
N ALA A 158 -14.42 15.09 1.64
CA ALA A 158 -14.29 13.95 2.54
C ALA A 158 -13.21 14.19 3.61
N THR A 159 -12.07 14.77 3.22
CA THR A 159 -10.96 15.03 4.14
C THR A 159 -11.30 16.11 5.16
N ILE A 160 -11.90 17.23 4.74
CA ILE A 160 -12.24 18.36 5.63
C ILE A 160 -13.36 18.00 6.63
N LEU A 161 -14.30 17.14 6.22
CA LEU A 161 -15.41 16.68 7.06
C LEU A 161 -14.97 15.62 8.08
N ASP A 162 -13.86 14.92 7.84
CA ASP A 162 -13.33 13.93 8.77
C ASP A 162 -12.67 14.62 9.98
N PRO A 163 -13.20 14.42 11.21
CA PRO A 163 -12.69 15.07 12.41
C PRO A 163 -11.22 14.72 12.72
N ARG A 164 -10.72 13.59 12.22
CA ARG A 164 -9.33 13.14 12.41
C ARG A 164 -8.33 14.01 11.63
N PHE A 165 -8.75 14.59 10.51
CA PHE A 165 -7.86 15.30 9.59
C PHE A 165 -8.13 16.79 9.53
N LYS A 166 -9.40 17.17 9.36
CA LYS A 166 -9.86 18.57 9.21
C LYS A 166 -8.97 19.33 8.21
N MET A 167 -8.16 20.26 8.71
CA MET A 167 -7.32 21.15 7.91
C MET A 167 -5.83 20.76 7.87
N ASN A 168 -5.41 19.72 8.59
CA ASN A 168 -3.99 19.52 8.92
C ASN A 168 -3.15 18.86 7.81
N PHE A 169 -3.81 18.26 6.82
CA PHE A 169 -3.20 17.37 5.83
C PHE A 169 -3.24 17.89 4.39
N PHE A 170 -3.78 19.09 4.17
CA PHE A 170 -3.73 19.73 2.87
C PHE A 170 -2.27 20.11 2.50
N PHE A 171 -1.94 20.04 1.22
CA PHE A 171 -0.61 20.29 0.68
C PHE A 171 -0.19 21.76 0.81
N ASP A 172 -1.15 22.67 0.68
CA ASP A 172 -0.94 24.11 0.78
C ASP A 172 -2.23 24.82 1.25
N HIS A 173 -2.08 26.11 1.56
CA HIS A 173 -3.20 26.96 2.00
C HIS A 173 -4.29 27.08 0.92
N LEU A 174 -3.92 27.05 -0.37
CA LEU A 174 -4.87 27.20 -1.47
C LEU A 174 -5.82 25.99 -1.53
N GLN A 175 -5.30 24.77 -1.38
CA GLN A 175 -6.09 23.55 -1.33
C GLN A 175 -7.04 23.54 -0.13
N MET A 176 -6.57 23.99 1.03
CA MET A 176 -7.40 24.10 2.23
C MET A 176 -8.57 25.07 2.01
N GLU A 177 -8.32 26.25 1.46
CA GLU A 177 -9.36 27.24 1.19
C GLU A 177 -10.36 26.75 0.14
N LYS A 178 -9.91 26.02 -0.88
CA LYS A 178 -10.82 25.35 -1.84
C LYS A 178 -11.75 24.36 -1.13
N ALA A 179 -11.23 23.54 -0.23
CA ALA A 179 -12.04 22.60 0.55
C ALA A 179 -13.10 23.34 1.39
N ARG A 180 -12.73 24.48 2.02
CA ARG A 180 -13.67 25.33 2.76
C ARG A 180 -14.75 25.91 1.87
N GLN A 181 -14.38 26.44 0.70
CA GLN A 181 -15.31 27.00 -0.27
C GLN A 181 -16.31 25.95 -0.75
N TYR A 182 -15.84 24.74 -1.07
CA TYR A 182 -16.73 23.64 -1.44
C TYR A 182 -17.67 23.27 -0.29
N LEU A 183 -17.17 23.21 0.94
CA LEU A 183 -18.00 22.89 2.11
C LEU A 183 -19.11 23.93 2.31
N LEU A 184 -18.77 25.22 2.21
CA LEU A 184 -19.74 26.30 2.32
C LEU A 184 -20.79 26.25 1.21
N LEU A 185 -20.36 26.04 -0.04
CA LEU A 185 -21.25 25.98 -1.18
C LEU A 185 -22.26 24.83 -1.06
N GLU A 186 -21.83 23.64 -0.62
CA GLU A 186 -22.72 22.50 -0.40
C GLU A 186 -23.64 22.70 0.81
N GLY A 187 -23.15 23.35 1.87
CA GLY A 187 -23.98 23.76 3.01
C GLY A 187 -25.09 24.75 2.61
N LEU A 188 -24.80 25.68 1.72
CA LEU A 188 -25.81 26.62 1.21
C LEU A 188 -26.86 25.92 0.32
N LYS A 189 -26.45 25.02 -0.57
CA LYS A 189 -27.37 24.25 -1.41
C LYS A 189 -28.36 23.42 -0.59
N THR A 190 -27.90 22.82 0.49
CA THR A 190 -28.75 22.04 1.41
C THR A 190 -29.68 22.94 2.23
N GLY A 191 -29.27 24.17 2.56
CA GLY A 191 -30.12 25.17 3.23
C GLY A 191 -31.21 25.79 2.35
N PHE A 192 -31.00 25.93 1.04
CA PHE A 192 -31.99 26.50 0.11
C PHE A 192 -32.94 25.46 -0.52
N GLY A 193 -32.57 24.17 -0.54
CA GLY A 193 -33.39 23.10 -1.13
C GLY A 193 -34.51 22.52 -0.23
N GLY A 194 -34.64 22.99 1.01
CA GLY A 194 -35.62 22.47 1.98
C GLY A 194 -37.02 23.10 1.95
N SER A 195 -37.37 23.90 0.93
CA SER A 195 -38.65 24.62 0.87
C SER A 195 -39.33 24.61 -0.50
N SER A 196 -39.21 23.52 -1.25
CA SER A 196 -40.12 23.24 -2.37
C SER A 196 -40.24 21.74 -2.53
N ASP A 197 -41.29 21.15 -1.96
CA ASP A 197 -42.01 19.99 -2.50
C ASP A 197 -43.18 19.65 -1.55
N GLU A 198 -44.25 20.45 -1.64
CA GLU A 198 -45.57 20.02 -1.23
C GLU A 198 -46.27 19.29 -2.39
N SER A 199 -46.70 18.06 -2.09
CA SER A 199 -47.83 17.35 -2.69
C SER A 199 -47.71 16.80 -4.12
N THR A 200 -47.36 15.52 -4.21
CA THR A 200 -48.22 14.57 -4.94
C THR A 200 -48.27 13.25 -4.18
N HIS A 201 -49.28 13.11 -3.32
CA HIS A 201 -49.71 11.82 -2.83
C HIS A 201 -50.15 10.97 -4.02
N SER A 202 -49.39 9.93 -4.35
CA SER A 202 -49.92 8.76 -5.06
C SER A 202 -49.47 7.51 -4.32
N SER A 203 -50.44 6.82 -3.71
CA SER A 203 -50.22 5.61 -2.93
C SER A 203 -49.56 4.52 -3.79
N PRO A 204 -48.68 3.67 -3.23
CA PRO A 204 -48.14 2.55 -3.98
C PRO A 204 -49.22 1.49 -4.17
N ILE A 205 -49.56 1.20 -5.43
CA ILE A 205 -50.31 0.01 -5.83
C ILE A 205 -49.49 -1.22 -5.40
N LYS A 206 -50.06 -2.05 -4.51
CA LYS A 206 -49.53 -3.37 -4.16
C LYS A 206 -49.46 -4.25 -5.41
N LYS A 207 -48.27 -4.42 -6.01
CA LYS A 207 -48.01 -5.54 -6.93
C LYS A 207 -47.88 -6.82 -6.12
N LYS A 208 -48.81 -7.76 -6.33
CA LYS A 208 -48.71 -9.15 -5.85
C LYS A 208 -47.41 -9.77 -6.36
N ARG A 209 -46.65 -10.39 -5.45
CA ARG A 209 -45.49 -11.24 -5.75
C ARG A 209 -45.99 -12.49 -6.51
N PRO A 210 -45.43 -12.84 -7.69
CA PRO A 210 -45.66 -14.15 -8.28
C PRO A 210 -44.98 -15.20 -7.40
N GLU A 211 -45.69 -16.29 -7.11
CA GLU A 211 -45.23 -17.42 -6.33
C GLU A 211 -44.02 -18.11 -7.00
N GLU A 212 -42.97 -18.36 -6.23
CA GLU A 212 -41.85 -19.20 -6.64
C GLU A 212 -42.32 -20.65 -6.76
N ASN A 213 -42.18 -21.25 -7.94
CA ASN A 213 -42.37 -22.68 -8.14
C ASN A 213 -41.02 -23.39 -7.95
N PRO A 214 -40.84 -24.27 -6.96
CA PRO A 214 -39.53 -24.76 -6.56
C PRO A 214 -39.17 -26.08 -7.25
N TYR A 215 -39.00 -26.12 -8.58
CA TYR A 215 -38.35 -27.25 -9.26
C TYR A 215 -37.75 -26.84 -10.60
N THR A 216 -36.43 -26.62 -10.65
CA THR A 216 -35.57 -27.06 -11.76
C THR A 216 -34.11 -27.06 -11.31
N HIS A 217 -33.60 -28.25 -11.01
CA HIS A 217 -32.18 -28.59 -11.16
C HIS A 217 -31.79 -28.44 -12.64
N SER A 218 -30.62 -27.86 -12.93
CA SER A 218 -29.65 -28.47 -13.86
C SER A 218 -28.31 -27.75 -13.80
N SER A 219 -27.27 -28.57 -13.87
CA SER A 219 -25.83 -28.30 -13.85
C SER A 219 -25.37 -27.33 -14.95
N PHE A 220 -24.32 -26.55 -14.66
CA PHE A 220 -22.99 -26.58 -15.30
C PHE A 220 -22.02 -25.68 -14.52
#